data_AF-A0A0D2S7P6-F1
#
_entry.id   AF-A0A0D2S7P6-F1
#
_cell.length_a   1.000
_cell.length_b   1.000
_cell.length_c   1.000
_cell.angle_alpha   90.00
_cell.angle_beta   90.00
_cell.angle_gamma   90.00
#
_symmetry.space_group_name_H-M   'P 1'
#
loop_
_entity.id
_entity.type
_entity.pdbx_description
1 polymer ?
#
loop_
_entity_poly.entity_id
_entity_poly.type
_entity_poly.pdbx_seq_one_letter_code
_entity_poly.pdbx_strand_id
1 'polypeptide(L)'
;MADPVVASHLSLVLKAHPTISSPSQFLLQQHSKPMASSLNSAASLRLFASSSSSSSAAARLSLRSTSLSFSSSLKSLAFSTLSRHKRGSAVSVSSTGGFSSVASPKCAASDPDQLKSAREDIKELLKSKFCHPILVRLGWHDAGTYNKNIEEWPRRGGANGSLRFEVELKHAANAGLVNALNLLQHIKDKYSGVTYADLFQLASATAIEEAGGPKIPMKYGRVDVSRPNECPEEGRLPAAGPPSPADHLREVFYRMGLNDKEIVALSGAHTLGRSRPDRSGWGKPETKYTKDGPGAPGGQSWTVQWLKFDNSYFKV
;
A
#
# COMPACT_ATOMS: atom_id res chain seq x y z
N MET A 1 -17.83 -12.23 -16.69
CA MET A 1 -17.73 -12.90 -15.38
C MET A 1 -16.38 -12.53 -14.76
N ALA A 2 -16.33 -11.49 -13.92
CA ALA A 2 -15.09 -10.96 -13.34
C ALA A 2 -14.97 -11.40 -11.88
N ASP A 3 -13.86 -12.09 -11.59
CA ASP A 3 -13.55 -12.94 -10.42
C ASP A 3 -13.45 -12.17 -9.06
N PRO A 4 -14.14 -12.60 -7.98
CA PRO A 4 -14.15 -11.94 -6.65
C PRO A 4 -12.94 -12.34 -5.77
N VAL A 5 -11.72 -12.15 -6.28
CA VAL A 5 -10.51 -12.79 -5.70
C VAL A 5 -9.91 -12.08 -4.50
N VAL A 6 -10.07 -10.76 -4.39
CA VAL A 6 -9.24 -9.97 -3.46
C VAL A 6 -9.82 -9.95 -2.05
N ALA A 7 -11.14 -10.04 -1.90
CA ALA A 7 -11.79 -10.15 -0.59
C ALA A 7 -11.69 -11.57 0.02
N SER A 8 -11.53 -12.62 -0.79
CA SER A 8 -11.47 -13.99 -0.27
C SER A 8 -10.08 -14.44 0.21
N HIS A 9 -9.00 -13.70 -0.08
CA HIS A 9 -7.65 -14.26 -0.05
C HIS A 9 -6.86 -14.14 1.27
N LEU A 10 -7.32 -13.32 2.22
CA LEU A 10 -6.86 -13.38 3.61
C LEU A 10 -7.84 -14.15 4.53
N SER A 11 -9.06 -14.41 4.06
CA SER A 11 -10.04 -15.28 4.73
C SER A 11 -9.63 -16.76 4.76
N LEU A 12 -8.90 -17.22 3.73
CA LEU A 12 -8.55 -18.64 3.58
C LEU A 12 -7.44 -19.14 4.52
N VAL A 13 -6.77 -18.25 5.27
CA VAL A 13 -5.84 -18.64 6.35
C VAL A 13 -6.57 -19.35 7.51
N LEU A 14 -7.91 -19.28 7.58
CA LEU A 14 -8.71 -19.85 8.67
C LEU A 14 -9.36 -21.22 8.37
N LYS A 15 -9.08 -21.86 7.23
CA LYS A 15 -9.66 -23.18 6.90
C LYS A 15 -8.74 -24.39 7.13
N ALA A 16 -7.54 -24.20 7.69
CA ALA A 16 -6.67 -25.31 8.08
C ALA A 16 -6.70 -25.52 9.60
N HIS A 17 -7.61 -26.37 10.08
CA HIS A 17 -7.51 -26.98 11.41
C HIS A 17 -6.97 -28.41 11.27
N PRO A 18 -6.02 -28.85 12.11
CA PRO A 18 -6.05 -30.19 12.63
C PRO A 18 -7.00 -30.25 13.84
N THR A 19 -7.85 -31.26 13.81
CA THR A 19 -8.73 -31.71 14.89
C THR A 19 -7.98 -31.85 16.22
N ILE A 20 -8.46 -31.20 17.27
CA ILE A 20 -8.12 -31.56 18.65
C ILE A 20 -9.41 -31.96 19.36
N SER A 21 -9.40 -33.20 19.83
CA SER A 21 -10.41 -33.91 20.59
C SER A 21 -10.74 -33.24 21.93
N SER A 22 -12.03 -33.25 22.27
CA SER A 22 -12.58 -32.93 23.60
C SER A 22 -12.09 -33.93 24.67
N PRO A 23 -12.08 -33.56 25.96
CA PRO A 23 -13.03 -34.22 26.87
C PRO A 23 -13.71 -33.31 27.92
N SER A 24 -15.02 -33.54 28.03
CA SER A 24 -15.91 -33.66 29.21
C SER A 24 -15.63 -32.94 30.55
N GLN A 25 -16.59 -32.06 30.88
CA GLN A 25 -17.37 -31.92 32.13
C GLN A 25 -16.70 -32.04 33.52
N PHE A 26 -16.85 -30.97 34.32
CA PHE A 26 -17.28 -31.08 35.73
C PHE A 26 -18.12 -29.86 36.14
N LEU A 27 -19.14 -30.13 36.96
CA LEU A 27 -20.29 -29.30 37.35
C LEU A 27 -20.11 -28.65 38.74
N LEU A 28 -20.98 -27.67 39.04
CA LEU A 28 -21.39 -27.05 40.34
C LEU A 28 -20.76 -25.68 40.68
N GLN A 29 -21.48 -24.53 40.60
CA GLN A 29 -22.53 -23.96 41.51
C GLN A 29 -22.00 -23.82 42.96
N GLN A 30 -22.01 -22.70 43.71
CA GLN A 30 -22.87 -21.52 43.92
C GLN A 30 -22.02 -20.44 44.67
N HIS A 31 -22.29 -19.13 44.70
CA HIS A 31 -23.21 -18.41 45.63
C HIS A 31 -23.07 -16.88 45.42
N SER A 32 -24.08 -16.13 45.87
CA SER A 32 -24.32 -14.71 45.55
C SER A 32 -24.34 -13.78 46.79
N LYS A 33 -23.76 -12.57 46.62
CA LYS A 33 -24.03 -11.24 47.26
C LYS A 33 -23.60 -10.99 48.74
N PRO A 34 -23.65 -9.73 49.28
CA PRO A 34 -22.94 -8.48 48.89
C PRO A 34 -22.40 -7.66 50.12
N MET A 35 -21.61 -6.58 49.94
CA MET A 35 -21.76 -5.24 50.58
C MET A 35 -20.49 -4.34 50.58
N ALA A 36 -20.72 -3.07 50.20
CA ALA A 36 -20.34 -1.79 50.85
C ALA A 36 -18.87 -1.32 50.98
N SER A 37 -18.57 -0.28 50.17
CA SER A 37 -18.03 1.06 50.51
C SER A 37 -16.81 1.24 51.43
N SER A 38 -15.80 1.95 50.91
CA SER A 38 -15.37 3.23 51.51
C SER A 38 -14.63 4.10 50.47
N LEU A 39 -15.04 5.37 50.40
CA LEU A 39 -14.48 6.45 49.59
C LEU A 39 -13.46 7.23 50.43
N ASN A 40 -12.35 7.64 49.85
CA ASN A 40 -11.54 8.78 50.32
C ASN A 40 -10.69 9.35 49.18
N SER A 41 -11.07 10.51 48.66
CA SER A 41 -10.11 11.59 48.38
C SER A 41 -10.81 12.86 47.95
N ALA A 42 -10.41 13.93 48.62
CA ALA A 42 -10.93 15.27 48.51
C ALA A 42 -10.21 16.09 47.42
N ALA A 43 -10.95 17.10 46.97
CA ALA A 43 -10.51 18.44 46.56
C ALA A 43 -9.66 18.60 45.28
N SER A 44 -10.26 19.19 44.25
CA SER A 44 -10.17 20.65 44.04
C SER A 44 -10.80 21.05 42.70
N LEU A 45 -11.94 21.73 42.77
CA LEU A 45 -12.50 22.50 41.66
C LEU A 45 -11.84 23.88 41.64
N ARG A 46 -11.29 24.28 40.49
CA ARG A 46 -11.06 25.69 40.17
C ARG A 46 -11.83 26.01 38.89
N LEU A 47 -12.96 26.69 39.07
CA LEU A 47 -13.52 27.57 38.05
C LEU A 47 -12.68 28.85 38.02
N PHE A 48 -12.32 29.31 36.82
CA PHE A 48 -12.22 30.75 36.58
C PHE A 48 -12.77 31.09 35.19
N ALA A 49 -13.40 32.26 35.18
CA ALA A 49 -14.27 32.78 34.16
C ALA A 49 -13.52 33.36 32.95
N SER A 50 -14.34 33.58 31.92
CA SER A 50 -14.14 34.33 30.69
C SER A 50 -13.54 35.73 30.88
N SER A 51 -12.70 36.14 29.92
CA SER A 51 -12.64 37.52 29.45
C SER A 51 -12.25 37.56 27.98
N SER A 52 -13.12 38.17 27.18
CA SER A 52 -12.94 38.60 25.81
C SER A 52 -12.01 39.81 25.72
N SER A 53 -11.14 39.82 24.72
CA SER A 53 -10.57 41.06 24.19
C SER A 53 -10.22 40.85 22.72
N SER A 54 -10.98 41.57 21.89
CA SER A 54 -10.81 41.79 20.47
C SER A 54 -9.64 42.74 20.21
N SER A 55 -8.81 42.41 19.22
CA SER A 55 -7.98 43.39 18.52
C SER A 55 -7.69 42.90 17.11
N SER A 56 -8.29 43.61 16.16
CA SER A 56 -8.11 43.54 14.72
C SER A 56 -6.79 44.19 14.31
N ALA A 57 -6.03 43.50 13.47
CA ALA A 57 -4.98 44.12 12.67
C ALA A 57 -4.87 43.37 11.33
N ALA A 58 -5.53 43.92 10.32
CA ALA A 58 -5.35 43.52 8.93
C ALA A 58 -4.04 44.13 8.42
N ALA A 59 -3.02 43.30 8.21
CA ALA A 59 -1.82 43.68 7.49
C ALA A 59 -1.87 43.08 6.08
N ARG A 60 -1.98 43.98 5.10
CA ARG A 60 -1.99 43.70 3.67
C ARG A 60 -0.64 43.10 3.25
N LEU A 61 -0.64 41.88 2.71
CA LEU A 61 0.54 41.31 2.06
C LEU A 61 0.48 41.59 0.56
N SER A 62 1.42 42.42 0.11
CA SER A 62 1.64 42.81 -1.28
C SER A 62 2.16 41.63 -2.09
N LEU A 63 1.41 41.18 -3.10
CA LEU A 63 1.90 40.31 -4.16
C LEU A 63 2.88 41.09 -5.05
N ARG A 64 4.15 40.68 -5.07
CA ARG A 64 5.13 41.16 -6.04
C ARG A 64 5.32 40.07 -7.09
N SER A 65 4.63 40.23 -8.22
CA SER A 65 4.83 39.43 -9.42
C SER A 65 6.14 39.84 -10.10
N THR A 66 7.08 38.92 -10.24
CA THR A 66 8.22 39.09 -11.15
C THR A 66 7.99 38.22 -12.37
N SER A 67 7.57 38.87 -13.46
CA SER A 67 7.52 38.34 -14.81
C SER A 67 8.93 38.20 -15.38
N LEU A 68 9.30 37.00 -15.82
CA LEU A 68 10.46 36.80 -16.70
C LEU A 68 9.95 36.41 -18.08
N SER A 69 9.92 37.41 -18.96
CA SER A 69 9.82 37.28 -20.41
C SER A 69 11.23 37.19 -20.98
N PHE A 70 11.50 36.20 -21.84
CA PHE A 70 12.59 36.33 -22.80
C PHE A 70 12.13 35.88 -24.18
N SER A 71 12.26 36.80 -25.13
CA SER A 71 11.86 36.72 -26.53
C SER A 71 12.98 36.15 -27.38
N SER A 72 12.56 35.56 -28.49
CA SER A 72 13.29 34.95 -29.60
C SER A 72 14.44 35.77 -30.21
N SER A 73 15.44 35.09 -30.76
CA SER A 73 16.14 35.59 -31.94
C SER A 73 16.59 34.46 -32.87
N LEU A 74 15.94 34.39 -34.03
CA LEU A 74 16.40 33.68 -35.23
C LEU A 74 17.45 34.54 -35.92
N LYS A 75 18.60 33.97 -36.28
CA LYS A 75 19.40 34.47 -37.41
C LYS A 75 19.90 33.31 -38.26
N SER A 76 19.35 33.28 -39.48
CA SER A 76 19.85 32.57 -40.64
C SER A 76 21.11 33.25 -41.16
N LEU A 77 22.11 32.47 -41.60
CA LEU A 77 23.10 32.88 -42.59
C LEU A 77 23.49 31.66 -43.43
N ALA A 78 23.45 31.87 -44.75
CA ALA A 78 23.63 30.92 -45.83
C ALA A 78 25.08 30.95 -46.39
N PHE A 79 25.29 30.16 -47.45
CA PHE A 79 26.48 29.95 -48.32
C PHE A 79 27.48 28.89 -47.82
N SER A 80 28.01 27.96 -48.62
CA SER A 80 27.90 27.70 -50.07
C SER A 80 28.48 26.30 -50.43
N THR A 81 27.80 25.63 -51.36
CA THR A 81 28.28 24.72 -52.42
C THR A 81 29.68 24.07 -52.32
N LEU A 82 29.70 22.73 -52.37
CA LEU A 82 30.61 22.02 -53.29
C LEU A 82 29.93 20.79 -53.88
N SER A 83 29.86 20.79 -55.21
CA SER A 83 29.35 19.73 -56.06
C SER A 83 30.34 18.57 -56.16
N ARG A 84 29.86 17.33 -56.13
CA ARG A 84 30.55 16.21 -56.78
C ARG A 84 29.54 15.19 -57.30
N HIS A 85 29.41 15.17 -58.63
CA HIS A 85 28.68 14.18 -59.40
C HIS A 85 29.21 12.76 -59.17
N LYS A 86 28.29 11.78 -59.04
CA LYS A 86 28.39 10.50 -59.74
C LYS A 86 26.99 9.96 -60.06
N ARG A 87 26.80 9.64 -61.34
CA ARG A 87 25.62 9.02 -61.97
C ARG A 87 25.37 7.62 -61.42
N GLY A 88 24.10 7.18 -61.46
CA GLY A 88 23.77 5.78 -61.76
C GLY A 88 22.56 5.19 -61.05
N SER A 89 21.51 4.98 -61.85
CA SER A 89 20.45 3.96 -61.73
C SER A 89 19.30 4.18 -60.74
N ALA A 90 18.16 4.48 -61.35
CA ALA A 90 16.83 4.46 -60.77
C ALA A 90 16.40 3.04 -60.38
N VAL A 91 15.84 2.91 -59.17
CA VAL A 91 14.97 1.79 -58.79
C VAL A 91 13.73 2.42 -58.18
N SER A 92 12.59 2.22 -58.83
CA SER A 92 11.29 2.61 -58.28
C SER A 92 10.91 1.65 -57.16
N VAL A 93 10.70 2.17 -55.95
CA VAL A 93 10.05 1.43 -54.87
C VAL A 93 8.81 2.19 -54.47
N SER A 94 7.67 1.56 -54.74
CA SER A 94 6.33 2.05 -54.43
C SER A 94 6.16 2.31 -52.95
N SER A 95 5.69 3.51 -52.62
CA SER A 95 5.29 3.90 -51.27
C SER A 95 3.95 3.26 -50.89
N THR A 96 3.98 2.16 -50.14
CA THR A 96 2.83 1.76 -49.33
C THR A 96 3.04 2.29 -47.92
N GLY A 97 2.34 3.39 -47.61
CA GLY A 97 2.24 3.92 -46.26
C GLY A 97 1.51 2.93 -45.36
N GLY A 98 2.26 2.03 -44.73
CA GLY A 98 1.79 1.22 -43.61
C GLY A 98 2.06 1.97 -42.31
N PHE A 99 1.02 2.53 -41.71
CA PHE A 99 1.06 3.00 -40.34
C PHE A 99 1.54 1.85 -39.45
N SER A 100 2.72 1.98 -38.84
CA SER A 100 3.12 1.12 -37.73
C SER A 100 2.11 1.33 -36.60
N SER A 101 1.21 0.37 -36.43
CA SER A 101 0.41 0.29 -35.21
C SER A 101 1.39 0.10 -34.07
N VAL A 102 1.64 1.14 -33.30
CA VAL A 102 2.19 0.98 -31.96
C VAL A 102 1.17 0.14 -31.21
N ALA A 103 1.47 -1.15 -31.06
CA ALA A 103 0.63 -2.06 -30.32
C ALA A 103 0.49 -1.49 -28.92
N SER A 104 -0.72 -1.04 -28.58
CA SER A 104 -1.07 -0.74 -27.20
C SER A 104 -0.76 -2.01 -26.39
N PRO A 105 -0.09 -1.92 -25.23
CA PRO A 105 0.17 -3.10 -24.43
C PRO A 105 -1.19 -3.69 -24.05
N LYS A 106 -1.50 -4.83 -24.67
CA LYS A 106 -2.67 -5.63 -24.30
C LYS A 106 -2.52 -5.97 -22.83
N CYS A 107 -3.62 -5.87 -22.10
CA CYS A 107 -3.81 -6.39 -20.75
C CYS A 107 -3.42 -7.87 -20.68
N ALA A 108 -2.14 -8.16 -20.53
CA ALA A 108 -1.60 -9.51 -20.47
C ALA A 108 -1.45 -9.91 -19.01
N ALA A 109 -2.01 -11.08 -18.67
CA ALA A 109 -1.77 -11.73 -17.39
C ALA A 109 -0.28 -12.09 -17.25
N SER A 110 0.17 -12.24 -16.00
CA SER A 110 1.57 -12.53 -15.73
C SER A 110 2.04 -13.89 -16.25
N ASP A 111 3.29 -13.96 -16.73
CA ASP A 111 3.97 -15.19 -17.11
C ASP A 111 4.31 -16.03 -15.87
N PRO A 112 3.87 -17.31 -15.80
CA PRO A 112 4.07 -18.15 -14.61
C PRO A 112 5.53 -18.46 -14.27
N ASP A 113 6.42 -18.56 -15.26
CA ASP A 113 7.82 -18.90 -15.01
C ASP A 113 8.60 -17.67 -14.55
N GLN A 114 8.32 -16.50 -15.12
CA GLN A 114 8.85 -15.23 -14.60
C GLN A 114 8.35 -14.94 -13.18
N LEU A 115 7.09 -15.28 -12.84
CA LEU A 115 6.59 -15.16 -11.47
C LEU A 115 7.39 -16.02 -10.47
N LYS A 116 7.77 -17.25 -10.85
CA LYS A 116 8.61 -18.11 -10.01
C LYS A 116 9.99 -17.49 -9.81
N SER A 117 10.62 -16.98 -10.87
CA SER A 117 11.92 -16.33 -10.76
C SER A 117 11.86 -15.03 -9.94
N ALA A 118 10.84 -14.20 -10.16
CA ALA A 118 10.60 -12.99 -9.38
C ALA A 118 10.43 -13.29 -7.89
N ARG A 119 9.80 -14.42 -7.54
CA ARG A 119 9.67 -14.86 -6.16
C ARG A 119 11.03 -15.11 -5.49
N GLU A 120 11.95 -15.76 -6.19
CA GLU A 120 13.29 -16.04 -5.63
C GLU A 120 14.10 -14.75 -5.45
N ASP A 121 14.04 -13.82 -6.40
CA ASP A 121 14.64 -12.49 -6.27
C ASP A 121 14.04 -11.71 -5.08
N ILE A 122 12.72 -11.81 -4.86
CA ILE A 122 12.05 -11.21 -3.69
C ILE A 122 12.59 -11.83 -2.38
N LYS A 123 12.81 -13.14 -2.32
CA LYS A 123 13.38 -13.79 -1.12
C LYS A 123 14.80 -13.28 -0.82
N GLU A 124 15.61 -13.07 -1.86
CA GLU A 124 16.93 -12.45 -1.71
C GLU A 124 16.84 -10.98 -1.23
N LEU A 125 15.92 -10.20 -1.80
CA LEU A 125 15.63 -8.83 -1.37
C LEU A 125 15.24 -8.78 0.12
N LEU A 126 14.39 -9.70 0.56
CA LEU A 126 13.92 -9.79 1.94
C LEU A 126 15.05 -10.11 2.92
N LYS A 127 15.94 -11.05 2.57
CA LYS A 127 17.12 -11.42 3.36
C LYS A 127 18.12 -10.27 3.50
N SER A 128 18.28 -9.46 2.44
CA SER A 128 19.27 -8.38 2.41
C SER A 128 18.76 -7.06 3.00
N LYS A 129 17.47 -6.74 2.80
CA LYS A 129 16.91 -5.42 3.17
C LYS A 129 15.98 -5.45 4.38
N PHE A 130 15.55 -6.62 4.84
CA PHE A 130 14.62 -6.78 5.96
C PHE A 130 13.31 -6.00 5.75
N CYS A 131 12.84 -5.90 4.50
CA CYS A 131 11.71 -5.07 4.09
C CYS A 131 10.36 -5.81 4.12
N HIS A 132 10.25 -6.96 4.78
CA HIS A 132 9.01 -7.74 4.90
C HIS A 132 7.78 -6.86 5.20
N PRO A 133 7.79 -5.98 6.23
CA PRO A 133 6.57 -5.28 6.63
C PRO A 133 6.07 -4.27 5.59
N ILE A 134 6.98 -3.61 4.86
CA ILE A 134 6.57 -2.61 3.87
C ILE A 134 6.01 -3.27 2.60
N LEU A 135 6.47 -4.47 2.25
CA LEU A 135 5.92 -5.24 1.12
C LEU A 135 4.53 -5.80 1.45
N VAL A 136 4.30 -6.25 2.69
CA VAL A 136 2.96 -6.62 3.18
C VAL A 136 2.01 -5.43 3.10
N ARG A 137 2.45 -4.26 3.60
CA ARG A 137 1.68 -3.02 3.51
C ARG A 137 1.40 -2.62 2.07
N LEU A 138 2.37 -2.71 1.16
CA LEU A 138 2.18 -2.36 -0.25
C LEU A 138 1.06 -3.21 -0.89
N GLY A 139 1.11 -4.54 -0.72
CA GLY A 139 0.08 -5.42 -1.26
C GLY A 139 -1.31 -5.15 -0.66
N TRP A 140 -1.39 -4.87 0.65
CA TRP A 140 -2.65 -4.46 1.28
C TRP A 140 -3.18 -3.13 0.73
N HIS A 141 -2.33 -2.12 0.57
CA HIS A 141 -2.78 -0.78 0.16
C HIS A 141 -3.28 -0.73 -1.29
N ASP A 142 -2.73 -1.56 -2.18
CA ASP A 142 -3.25 -1.72 -3.56
C ASP A 142 -4.63 -2.42 -3.52
N ALA A 143 -4.75 -3.48 -2.72
CA ALA A 143 -5.98 -4.26 -2.57
C ALA A 143 -7.12 -3.53 -1.82
N GLY A 144 -6.78 -2.73 -0.82
CA GLY A 144 -7.72 -2.16 0.16
C GLY A 144 -8.61 -1.05 -0.39
N THR A 145 -8.38 -0.61 -1.62
CA THR A 145 -9.22 0.38 -2.32
C THR A 145 -10.46 -0.26 -2.97
N TYR A 146 -10.61 -1.58 -2.87
CA TYR A 146 -11.73 -2.32 -3.46
C TYR A 146 -13.08 -1.88 -2.87
N ASN A 147 -14.09 -1.78 -3.74
CA ASN A 147 -15.47 -1.53 -3.38
C ASN A 147 -16.38 -2.53 -4.09
N LYS A 148 -17.00 -3.43 -3.32
CA LYS A 148 -17.89 -4.49 -3.83
C LYS A 148 -19.17 -3.94 -4.49
N ASN A 149 -19.52 -2.69 -4.23
CA ASN A 149 -20.72 -2.05 -4.78
C ASN A 149 -20.45 -1.41 -6.16
N ILE A 150 -19.23 -1.49 -6.69
CA ILE A 150 -18.87 -1.04 -8.03
C ILE A 150 -18.49 -2.28 -8.86
N GLU A 151 -19.14 -2.49 -9.99
CA GLU A 151 -18.95 -3.69 -10.80
C GLU A 151 -17.74 -3.57 -11.74
N GLU A 152 -17.54 -2.39 -12.31
CA GLU A 152 -16.64 -2.17 -13.42
C GLU A 152 -15.18 -2.11 -12.98
N TRP A 153 -14.34 -2.85 -13.71
CA TRP A 153 -12.89 -2.69 -13.64
C TRP A 153 -12.47 -1.54 -14.57
N PRO A 154 -11.53 -0.68 -14.17
CA PRO A 154 -10.80 -0.66 -12.90
C PRO A 154 -11.45 0.19 -11.79
N ARG A 155 -12.58 0.86 -12.05
CA ARG A 155 -13.25 1.81 -11.14
C ARG A 155 -13.51 1.29 -9.72
N ARG A 156 -13.79 -0.01 -9.60
CA ARG A 156 -13.98 -0.70 -8.32
C ARG A 156 -12.74 -0.75 -7.43
N GLY A 157 -11.56 -0.34 -7.91
CA GLY A 157 -10.29 -0.42 -7.19
C GLY A 157 -9.80 -1.85 -6.98
N GLY A 158 -8.99 -2.05 -5.95
CA GLY A 158 -8.42 -3.34 -5.59
C GLY A 158 -7.09 -3.63 -6.29
N ALA A 159 -6.62 -4.87 -6.16
CA ALA A 159 -5.28 -5.29 -6.59
C ALA A 159 -5.11 -5.28 -8.12
N ASN A 160 -4.84 -4.11 -8.68
CA ASN A 160 -4.75 -3.83 -10.12
C ASN A 160 -3.48 -3.01 -10.46
N GLY A 161 -2.55 -2.87 -9.51
CA GLY A 161 -1.27 -2.20 -9.70
C GLY A 161 -1.37 -0.69 -9.85
N SER A 162 -2.53 -0.08 -9.60
CA SER A 162 -2.74 1.38 -9.69
C SER A 162 -1.86 2.14 -8.70
N LEU A 163 -1.57 1.53 -7.55
CA LEU A 163 -0.72 2.10 -6.50
C LEU A 163 0.72 2.45 -6.96
N ARG A 164 1.16 2.01 -8.13
CA ARG A 164 2.47 2.41 -8.69
C ARG A 164 2.48 3.86 -9.18
N PHE A 165 1.32 4.43 -9.48
CA PHE A 165 1.24 5.78 -10.02
C PHE A 165 1.37 6.83 -8.93
N GLU A 166 2.03 7.93 -9.26
CA GLU A 166 2.33 9.01 -8.32
C GLU A 166 1.07 9.62 -7.69
N VAL A 167 -0.04 9.69 -8.45
CA VAL A 167 -1.32 10.22 -7.95
C VAL A 167 -1.81 9.45 -6.72
N GLU A 168 -1.72 8.12 -6.73
CA GLU A 168 -2.18 7.28 -5.63
C GLU A 168 -1.11 7.14 -4.53
N LEU A 169 0.18 7.13 -4.90
CA LEU A 169 1.28 7.15 -3.92
C LEU A 169 1.25 8.40 -3.03
N LYS A 170 0.72 9.52 -3.54
CA LYS A 170 0.58 10.78 -2.81
C LYS A 170 -0.58 10.80 -1.82
N HIS A 171 -1.50 9.83 -1.86
CA HIS A 171 -2.53 9.73 -0.84
C HIS A 171 -1.90 9.59 0.54
N ALA A 172 -2.47 10.26 1.56
CA ALA A 172 -1.93 10.32 2.91
C ALA A 172 -1.73 8.92 3.52
N ALA A 173 -2.69 8.02 3.29
CA ALA A 173 -2.60 6.63 3.76
C ALA A 173 -1.42 5.86 3.13
N ASN A 174 -0.92 6.28 1.96
CA ASN A 174 0.16 5.63 1.21
C ASN A 174 1.55 6.22 1.50
N ALA A 175 1.66 7.16 2.44
CA ALA A 175 2.92 7.79 2.83
C ALA A 175 4.05 6.75 3.01
N GLY A 176 5.15 6.96 2.28
CA GLY A 176 6.35 6.13 2.28
C GLY A 176 6.32 4.87 1.41
N LEU A 177 5.20 4.51 0.74
CA LEU A 177 5.12 3.32 -0.12
C LEU A 177 5.91 3.44 -1.42
N VAL A 178 6.30 4.66 -1.83
CA VAL A 178 7.27 4.86 -2.91
C VAL A 178 8.58 4.12 -2.66
N ASN A 179 9.00 3.96 -1.40
CA ASN A 179 10.20 3.18 -1.06
C ASN A 179 10.01 1.68 -1.37
N ALA A 180 8.81 1.14 -1.16
CA ALA A 180 8.50 -0.26 -1.49
C ALA A 180 8.46 -0.46 -3.01
N LEU A 181 7.90 0.49 -3.75
CA LEU A 181 7.93 0.47 -5.21
C LEU A 181 9.37 0.49 -5.74
N ASN A 182 10.20 1.41 -5.25
CA ASN A 182 11.61 1.51 -5.64
C ASN A 182 12.39 0.22 -5.31
N LEU A 183 12.10 -0.42 -4.18
CA LEU A 183 12.66 -1.73 -3.84
C LEU A 183 12.24 -2.81 -4.83
N LEU A 184 11.02 -2.78 -5.38
CA LEU A 184 10.56 -3.79 -6.35
C LEU A 184 10.90 -3.44 -7.81
N GLN A 185 11.32 -2.21 -8.10
CA GLN A 185 11.53 -1.73 -9.47
C GLN A 185 12.56 -2.58 -10.24
N HIS A 186 13.70 -2.89 -9.61
CA HIS A 186 14.74 -3.71 -10.24
C HIS A 186 14.26 -5.13 -10.60
N ILE A 187 13.39 -5.72 -9.77
CA ILE A 187 12.75 -7.02 -10.04
C ILE A 187 11.76 -6.86 -11.20
N LYS A 188 10.93 -5.82 -11.16
CA LYS A 188 9.95 -5.53 -12.21
C LYS A 188 10.59 -5.33 -13.59
N ASP A 189 11.75 -4.67 -13.65
CA ASP A 189 12.47 -4.39 -14.88
C ASP A 189 13.07 -5.67 -15.49
N LYS A 190 13.48 -6.63 -14.65
CA LYS A 190 13.98 -7.95 -15.06
C LYS A 190 12.87 -8.85 -15.64
N TYR A 191 11.63 -8.65 -15.22
CA TYR A 191 10.49 -9.50 -15.58
C TYR A 191 9.37 -8.70 -16.26
N SER A 192 9.54 -8.46 -17.57
CA SER A 192 8.56 -7.72 -18.38
C SER A 192 7.19 -8.42 -18.47
N GLY A 193 7.16 -9.75 -18.34
CA GLY A 193 5.96 -10.57 -18.33
C GLY A 193 5.25 -10.62 -16.98
N VAL A 194 5.73 -9.93 -15.93
CA VAL A 194 5.07 -9.86 -14.62
C VAL A 194 4.41 -8.49 -14.47
N THR A 195 3.11 -8.47 -14.16
CA THR A 195 2.36 -7.23 -13.89
C THR A 195 2.72 -6.65 -12.53
N TYR A 196 2.61 -5.33 -12.35
CA TYR A 196 2.77 -4.71 -11.03
C TYR A 196 1.73 -5.26 -10.04
N ALA A 197 0.49 -5.46 -10.49
CA ALA A 197 -0.60 -6.02 -9.71
C ALA A 197 -0.23 -7.39 -9.10
N ASP A 198 0.34 -8.31 -9.89
CA ASP A 198 0.80 -9.58 -9.34
C ASP A 198 2.10 -9.44 -8.55
N LEU A 199 3.03 -8.58 -8.95
CA LEU A 199 4.29 -8.38 -8.25
C LEU A 199 4.07 -7.89 -6.81
N PHE A 200 3.14 -6.94 -6.59
CA PHE A 200 2.82 -6.44 -5.24
C PHE A 200 2.25 -7.54 -4.34
N GLN A 201 1.35 -8.36 -4.88
CA GLN A 201 0.73 -9.44 -4.12
C GLN A 201 1.69 -10.62 -3.91
N LEU A 202 2.55 -10.93 -4.88
CA LEU A 202 3.63 -11.91 -4.76
C LEU A 202 4.63 -11.48 -3.68
N ALA A 203 5.04 -10.21 -3.68
CA ALA A 203 5.94 -9.64 -2.69
C ALA A 203 5.35 -9.69 -1.27
N SER A 204 4.07 -9.31 -1.12
CA SER A 204 3.36 -9.39 0.15
C SER A 204 3.27 -10.82 0.68
N ALA A 205 2.80 -11.78 -0.14
CA ALA A 205 2.66 -13.17 0.29
C ALA A 205 4.00 -13.83 0.61
N THR A 206 5.04 -13.56 -0.19
CA THR A 206 6.40 -14.04 0.08
C THR A 206 6.97 -13.44 1.35
N ALA A 207 6.72 -12.16 1.63
CA ALA A 207 7.13 -11.51 2.88
C ALA A 207 6.49 -12.14 4.13
N ILE A 208 5.22 -12.58 4.04
CA ILE A 208 4.56 -13.31 5.14
C ILE A 208 5.22 -14.67 5.36
N GLU A 209 5.43 -15.44 4.29
CA GLU A 209 6.01 -16.80 4.37
C GLU A 209 7.46 -16.76 4.89
N GLU A 210 8.30 -15.86 4.37
CA GLU A 210 9.71 -15.72 4.82
C GLU A 210 9.82 -15.16 6.25
N ALA A 211 8.80 -14.45 6.75
CA ALA A 211 8.73 -14.03 8.15
C ALA A 211 8.27 -15.15 9.11
N GLY A 212 8.08 -16.37 8.61
CA GLY A 212 7.60 -17.54 9.38
C GLY A 212 6.08 -17.65 9.46
N GLY A 213 5.35 -16.89 8.65
CA GLY A 213 3.89 -16.93 8.57
C GLY A 213 3.37 -18.12 7.75
N PRO A 214 2.03 -18.25 7.65
CA PRO A 214 1.41 -19.33 6.89
C PRO A 214 1.64 -19.17 5.39
N LYS A 215 1.71 -20.30 4.68
CA LYS A 215 1.67 -20.31 3.21
C LYS A 215 0.28 -19.85 2.74
N ILE A 216 0.24 -18.72 2.06
CA ILE A 216 -1.01 -18.16 1.51
C ILE A 216 -1.31 -18.85 0.17
N PRO A 217 -2.54 -19.36 -0.05
CA PRO A 217 -2.91 -20.05 -1.29
C PRO A 217 -3.12 -19.06 -2.44
N MET A 218 -2.03 -18.44 -2.92
CA MET A 218 -2.07 -17.38 -3.92
C MET A 218 -2.40 -17.90 -5.32
N LYS A 219 -3.27 -17.15 -6.02
CA LYS A 219 -3.37 -17.17 -7.49
C LYS A 219 -2.89 -15.85 -8.09
N TYR A 220 -2.36 -15.95 -9.31
CA TYR A 220 -1.82 -14.84 -10.10
C TYR A 220 -2.54 -14.77 -11.46
N GLY A 221 -2.19 -13.77 -12.26
CA GLY A 221 -2.87 -13.41 -13.51
C GLY A 221 -3.62 -12.08 -13.42
N ARG A 222 -3.31 -11.24 -12.42
CA ARG A 222 -3.89 -9.89 -12.31
C ARG A 222 -3.37 -9.02 -13.44
N VAL A 223 -4.26 -8.15 -13.93
CA VAL A 223 -3.97 -7.18 -14.99
C VAL A 223 -3.67 -5.83 -14.36
N ASP A 224 -2.66 -5.15 -14.89
CA ASP A 224 -2.38 -3.76 -14.54
C ASP A 224 -3.39 -2.80 -15.16
N VAL A 225 -3.82 -1.81 -14.39
CA VAL A 225 -4.37 -0.58 -14.99
C VAL A 225 -3.33 0.06 -15.90
N SER A 226 -3.76 0.80 -16.91
CA SER A 226 -2.87 1.34 -17.94
C SER A 226 -2.46 2.80 -17.68
N ARG A 227 -3.30 3.58 -17.00
CA ARG A 227 -3.15 5.04 -16.89
C ARG A 227 -3.39 5.55 -15.47
N PRO A 228 -2.76 6.67 -15.06
CA PRO A 228 -2.96 7.26 -13.73
C PRO A 228 -4.40 7.70 -13.43
N ASN A 229 -5.19 8.06 -14.43
CA ASN A 229 -6.59 8.45 -14.24
C ASN A 229 -7.52 7.25 -13.95
N GLU A 230 -6.97 6.03 -13.95
CA GLU A 230 -7.67 4.80 -13.54
C GLU A 230 -7.42 4.46 -12.06
N CYS A 231 -6.61 5.25 -11.35
CA CYS A 231 -6.45 5.15 -9.90
C CYS A 231 -7.77 5.48 -9.18
N PRO A 232 -8.10 4.78 -8.09
CA PRO A 232 -9.23 5.13 -7.24
C PRO A 232 -8.98 6.49 -6.56
N GLU A 233 -10.06 7.18 -6.21
CA GLU A 233 -9.99 8.37 -5.37
C GLU A 233 -9.43 8.07 -3.96
N GLU A 234 -8.81 9.09 -3.36
CA GLU A 234 -8.35 9.01 -1.97
C GLU A 234 -9.50 8.80 -0.98
N GLY A 235 -9.20 8.18 0.17
CA GLY A 235 -10.15 8.02 1.28
C GLY A 235 -10.79 6.64 1.39
N ARG A 236 -10.50 5.72 0.46
CA ARG A 236 -11.00 4.33 0.57
C ARG A 236 -10.27 3.52 1.66
N LEU A 237 -9.02 3.82 1.97
CA LEU A 237 -8.25 3.10 3.00
C LEU A 237 -8.63 3.54 4.43
N PRO A 238 -8.48 2.67 5.45
CA PRO A 238 -8.90 2.99 6.82
C PRO A 238 -7.99 4.03 7.47
N ALA A 239 -8.58 4.91 8.28
CA ALA A 239 -7.86 5.80 9.19
C ALA A 239 -7.52 5.07 10.49
N ALA A 240 -6.38 5.40 11.09
CA ALA A 240 -5.94 4.79 12.35
C ALA A 240 -6.58 5.42 13.61
N GLY A 241 -7.06 6.67 13.54
CA GLY A 241 -7.65 7.40 14.67
C GLY A 241 -8.99 8.07 14.35
N PRO A 242 -9.99 7.37 13.79
CA PRO A 242 -11.32 7.91 13.60
C PRO A 242 -12.06 8.03 14.95
N PRO A 243 -13.13 8.84 15.06
CA PRO A 243 -13.89 9.00 16.30
C PRO A 243 -14.52 7.72 16.84
N SER A 244 -14.97 6.81 15.96
CA SER A 244 -15.45 5.46 16.31
C SER A 244 -14.63 4.39 15.56
N PRO A 245 -13.53 3.90 16.12
CA PRO A 245 -12.63 2.96 15.44
C PRO A 245 -13.28 1.65 14.98
N ALA A 246 -14.12 1.03 15.80
CA ALA A 246 -14.74 -0.24 15.44
C ALA A 246 -15.74 -0.08 14.29
N ASP A 247 -16.56 0.98 14.32
CA ASP A 247 -17.54 1.24 13.26
C ASP A 247 -16.84 1.63 11.95
N HIS A 248 -15.79 2.44 12.04
CA HIS A 248 -14.96 2.80 10.88
C HIS A 248 -14.32 1.58 10.22
N LEU A 249 -13.82 0.63 11.02
CA LEU A 249 -13.30 -0.64 10.48
C LEU A 249 -14.40 -1.42 9.77
N ARG A 250 -15.60 -1.54 10.37
CA ARG A 250 -16.72 -2.23 9.70
C ARG A 250 -17.13 -1.53 8.41
N GLU A 251 -17.26 -0.21 8.40
CA GLU A 251 -17.59 0.57 7.20
C GLU A 251 -16.60 0.27 6.06
N VAL A 252 -15.30 0.42 6.33
CA VAL A 252 -14.25 0.26 5.33
C VAL A 252 -14.14 -1.18 4.84
N PHE A 253 -14.13 -2.16 5.75
CA PHE A 253 -13.93 -3.56 5.37
C PHE A 253 -15.20 -4.22 4.82
N TYR A 254 -16.39 -3.84 5.28
CA TYR A 254 -17.65 -4.35 4.72
C TYR A 254 -17.85 -3.86 3.29
N ARG A 255 -17.37 -2.64 2.96
CA ARG A 255 -17.31 -2.14 1.58
C ARG A 255 -16.40 -3.02 0.71
N MET A 256 -15.33 -3.57 1.26
CA MET A 256 -14.47 -4.54 0.55
C MET A 256 -15.12 -5.93 0.44
N GLY A 257 -16.21 -6.19 1.15
CA GLY A 257 -16.86 -7.50 1.20
C GLY A 257 -16.27 -8.43 2.26
N LEU A 258 -15.55 -7.88 3.23
CA LEU A 258 -14.94 -8.63 4.33
C LEU A 258 -15.83 -8.62 5.57
N ASN A 259 -15.77 -9.67 6.39
CA ASN A 259 -16.52 -9.83 7.64
C ASN A 259 -15.65 -9.57 8.89
N ASP A 260 -16.26 -9.50 10.08
CA ASP A 260 -15.57 -9.20 11.35
C ASP A 260 -14.39 -10.14 11.65
N LYS A 261 -14.52 -11.43 11.32
CA LYS A 261 -13.44 -12.40 11.51
C LYS A 261 -12.23 -12.07 10.63
N GLU A 262 -12.47 -11.69 9.38
CA GLU A 262 -11.42 -11.27 8.45
C GLU A 262 -10.78 -9.94 8.90
N ILE A 263 -11.56 -8.99 9.40
CA ILE A 263 -11.02 -7.72 9.95
C ILE A 263 -10.00 -8.00 11.05
N VAL A 264 -10.36 -8.85 12.02
CA VAL A 264 -9.48 -9.18 13.15
C VAL A 264 -8.25 -9.97 12.67
N ALA A 265 -8.44 -10.97 11.82
CA ALA A 265 -7.33 -11.76 11.28
C ALA A 265 -6.33 -10.89 10.48
N LEU A 266 -6.84 -10.00 9.63
CA LEU A 266 -6.06 -9.05 8.83
C LEU A 266 -5.27 -8.07 9.71
N SER A 267 -5.88 -7.59 10.79
CA SER A 267 -5.21 -6.71 11.75
C SER A 267 -3.99 -7.38 12.38
N GLY A 268 -3.96 -8.72 12.45
CA GLY A 268 -2.81 -9.51 12.89
C GLY A 268 -1.54 -9.27 12.08
N ALA A 269 -1.62 -8.76 10.85
CA ALA A 269 -0.45 -8.39 10.06
C ALA A 269 0.41 -7.29 10.72
N HIS A 270 -0.16 -6.50 11.65
CA HIS A 270 0.60 -5.57 12.49
C HIS A 270 1.58 -6.24 13.45
N THR A 271 1.57 -7.58 13.56
CA THR A 271 2.66 -8.33 14.17
C THR A 271 4.01 -8.04 13.49
N LEU A 272 3.98 -7.66 12.20
CA LEU A 272 5.12 -7.22 11.43
C LEU A 272 5.23 -5.69 11.38
N GLY A 273 6.45 -5.20 11.54
CA GLY A 273 6.81 -3.82 11.29
C GLY A 273 6.48 -2.86 12.41
N ARG A 274 6.32 -1.60 12.00
CA ARG A 274 6.35 -0.44 12.87
C ARG A 274 5.74 0.76 12.20
N SER A 275 5.17 1.65 13.01
CA SER A 275 4.73 2.97 12.60
C SER A 275 5.86 3.98 12.73
N ARG A 276 5.76 5.09 11.98
CA ARG A 276 6.76 6.16 11.96
C ARG A 276 6.05 7.52 11.94
N PRO A 277 6.44 8.47 12.81
CA PRO A 277 5.82 9.80 12.83
C PRO A 277 6.08 10.59 11.53
N ASP A 278 7.22 10.39 10.87
CA ASP A 278 7.55 10.98 9.57
C ASP A 278 6.75 10.40 8.37
N ARG A 279 5.92 9.37 8.61
CA ARG A 279 5.06 8.77 7.58
C ARG A 279 3.59 8.96 7.91
N SER A 280 3.08 8.19 8.86
CA SER A 280 1.66 8.22 9.22
C SER A 280 1.34 9.23 10.31
N GLY A 281 2.34 9.87 10.92
CA GLY A 281 2.17 10.69 12.11
C GLY A 281 2.01 9.92 13.42
N TRP A 282 2.11 8.58 13.38
CA TRP A 282 1.88 7.71 14.53
C TRP A 282 3.18 7.08 15.05
N GLY A 283 3.19 6.76 16.34
CA GLY A 283 4.30 6.10 17.03
C GLY A 283 5.44 7.04 17.41
N LYS A 284 6.35 6.54 18.25
CA LYS A 284 7.58 7.24 18.65
C LYS A 284 8.61 7.26 17.50
N PRO A 285 9.52 8.26 17.46
CA PRO A 285 10.63 8.30 16.52
C PRO A 285 11.54 7.07 16.57
N GLU A 286 11.69 6.46 17.74
CA GLU A 286 12.39 5.19 17.94
C GLU A 286 12.03 4.54 19.29
N THR A 287 12.43 3.28 19.47
CA THR A 287 12.30 2.52 20.72
C THR A 287 13.53 1.62 20.91
N LYS A 288 13.69 1.02 22.09
CA LYS A 288 14.74 0.01 22.34
C LYS A 288 14.69 -1.20 21.39
N TYR A 289 13.56 -1.45 20.73
CA TYR A 289 13.37 -2.57 19.79
C TYR A 289 13.69 -2.21 18.33
N THR A 290 13.80 -0.92 18.03
CA THR A 290 13.83 -0.40 16.65
C THR A 290 15.01 0.51 16.36
N LYS A 291 15.70 1.01 17.39
CA LYS A 291 16.87 1.91 17.27
C LYS A 291 18.08 1.29 16.56
N ASP A 292 18.27 -0.03 16.66
CA ASP A 292 19.46 -0.71 16.13
C ASP A 292 19.20 -1.54 14.87
N GLY A 293 17.99 -1.49 14.30
CA GLY A 293 17.65 -2.29 13.11
C GLY A 293 17.37 -3.78 13.43
N PRO A 294 17.31 -4.66 12.42
CA PRO A 294 17.93 -4.55 11.10
C PRO A 294 17.15 -3.67 10.10
N GLY A 295 17.76 -3.39 8.94
CA GLY A 295 17.24 -2.40 7.98
C GLY A 295 17.32 -0.96 8.52
N ALA A 296 16.50 -0.04 7.98
CA ALA A 296 16.51 1.35 8.44
C ALA A 296 15.99 1.46 9.89
N PRO A 297 16.76 1.97 10.88
CA PRO A 297 16.33 2.06 12.29
C PRO A 297 15.21 3.10 12.52
N GLY A 298 14.63 3.11 13.73
CA GLY A 298 13.59 4.06 14.16
C GLY A 298 12.14 3.57 13.99
N GLY A 299 11.16 4.38 14.39
CA GLY A 299 9.74 4.02 14.48
C GLY A 299 9.40 3.20 15.73
N GLN A 300 8.11 2.90 15.91
CA GLN A 300 7.58 2.11 17.01
C GLN A 300 6.85 0.88 16.49
N SER A 301 7.30 -0.31 16.88
CA SER A 301 6.64 -1.58 16.56
C SER A 301 5.49 -1.90 17.51
N TRP A 302 4.54 -2.70 17.05
CA TRP A 302 3.51 -3.30 17.91
C TRP A 302 4.08 -4.45 18.74
N THR A 303 4.99 -5.23 18.18
CA THR A 303 5.60 -6.41 18.81
C THR A 303 7.11 -6.20 19.02
N VAL A 304 7.69 -6.97 19.94
CA VAL A 304 9.15 -6.97 20.16
C VAL A 304 9.89 -7.53 18.95
N GLN A 305 9.46 -8.68 18.44
CA GLN A 305 10.04 -9.35 17.28
C GLN A 305 9.30 -8.95 16.00
N TRP A 306 9.37 -7.67 15.63
CA TRP A 306 8.59 -7.08 14.54
C TRP A 306 8.96 -7.55 13.12
N LEU A 307 9.86 -8.53 12.97
CA LEU A 307 10.16 -9.22 11.72
C LEU A 307 9.68 -10.68 11.71
N LYS A 308 9.07 -11.14 12.79
CA LYS A 308 8.53 -12.49 12.92
C LYS A 308 7.02 -12.44 12.82
N PHE A 309 6.45 -13.25 11.92
CA PHE A 309 5.01 -13.39 11.81
C PHE A 309 4.51 -14.43 12.84
N ASP A 310 3.94 -13.96 13.94
CA ASP A 310 3.26 -14.79 14.92
C ASP A 310 2.07 -14.07 15.56
N ASN A 311 1.40 -14.71 16.52
CA ASN A 311 0.21 -14.15 17.18
C ASN A 311 0.51 -13.15 18.32
N SER A 312 1.76 -12.67 18.46
CA SER A 312 2.13 -11.75 19.54
C SER A 312 1.36 -10.43 19.51
N TYR A 313 0.92 -9.97 18.33
CA TYR A 313 0.06 -8.78 18.20
C TYR A 313 -1.22 -8.84 19.05
N PHE A 314 -1.77 -10.04 19.28
CA PHE A 314 -2.99 -10.21 20.08
C PHE A 314 -2.73 -10.39 21.58
N LYS A 315 -1.46 -10.37 22.00
CA LYS A 315 -1.03 -10.58 23.40
C LYS A 315 -0.55 -9.31 24.08
N VAL A 316 -0.35 -8.24 23.31
CA VAL A 316 0.07 -6.90 23.80
C VAL A 316 -1.10 -6.06 24.26
#